data_AF-A0A0A0L9W5-F1
#
_entry.id   AF-A0A0A0L9W5-F1
#
_cell.length_a   1.000
_cell.length_b   1.000
_cell.length_c   1.000
_cell.angle_alpha   90.00
_cell.angle_beta   90.00
_cell.angle_gamma   90.00
#
_symmetry.space_group_name_H-M   'P 1'
#
loop_
_entity.id
_entity.type
_entity.pdbx_description
1 polymer ?
#
loop_
_entity_poly.entity_id
_entity_poly.type
_entity_poly.pdbx_seq_one_letter_code
_entity_poly.pdbx_strand_id
1 'polypeptide(L)'
;MENKSRKIQSSKSTHAEFLNLQIVEEKEVLALLTRLDLHNVHFANSPPGNVDQSVHLVAGEGLEAYLPLADMVDISAEVQRLSKRLTKMKIEYDGFIARLSSPSFVEKAPEDIVRGVREKAEEAKEKIALTEKRLSLLGSTVPVPDC
;
A
#
# COMPACT_ATOMS: atom_id res chain seq x y z
N MET A 1 38.31 22.81 -58.11
CA MET A 1 37.83 23.43 -56.85
C MET A 1 36.46 22.84 -56.56
N GLU A 2 36.37 21.93 -55.60
CA GLU A 2 35.21 21.07 -55.41
C GLU A 2 34.27 21.64 -54.34
N ASN A 3 33.03 21.89 -54.74
CA ASN A 3 32.03 22.59 -53.92
C ASN A 3 31.39 21.60 -52.94
N LYS A 4 31.91 21.56 -51.71
CA LYS A 4 31.44 20.66 -50.65
C LYS A 4 30.11 21.19 -50.07
N SER A 5 29.00 20.76 -50.66
CA SER A 5 27.65 21.07 -50.17
C SER A 5 27.45 20.49 -48.76
N ARG A 6 27.25 21.37 -47.77
CA ARG A 6 26.88 20.98 -46.40
C ARG A 6 25.41 20.56 -46.37
N LYS A 7 25.13 19.28 -46.16
CA LYS A 7 23.77 18.78 -45.89
C LYS A 7 23.31 19.35 -44.54
N ILE A 8 22.35 20.27 -44.56
CA ILE A 8 21.67 20.74 -43.36
C ILE A 8 20.63 19.68 -42.99
N GLN A 9 20.86 18.92 -41.92
CA GLN A 9 19.85 18.05 -41.33
C GLN A 9 18.80 18.94 -40.65
N SER A 10 17.64 19.10 -41.28
CA SER A 10 16.46 19.68 -40.63
C SER A 10 15.76 18.56 -39.86
N SER A 11 15.83 18.59 -38.53
CA SER A 11 14.91 17.85 -37.69
C SER A 11 13.65 18.70 -37.51
N LYS A 12 12.49 18.15 -37.89
CA LYS A 12 11.20 18.68 -37.45
C LYS A 12 10.87 17.98 -36.14
N SER A 13 10.95 18.70 -35.03
CA SER A 13 10.35 18.24 -33.78
C SER A 13 8.85 18.53 -33.86
N THR A 14 8.04 17.49 -33.63
CA THR A 14 6.59 17.67 -33.51
C THR A 14 6.24 18.24 -32.14
N HIS A 15 5.11 18.94 -32.04
CA HIS A 15 4.70 19.59 -30.78
C HIS A 15 4.64 18.61 -29.59
N ALA A 16 4.25 17.36 -29.83
CA ALA A 16 4.22 16.29 -28.82
C ALA A 16 5.64 15.88 -28.35
N GLU A 17 6.62 15.77 -29.26
CA GLU A 17 8.01 15.47 -28.90
C GLU A 17 8.67 16.61 -28.12
N PHE A 18 8.34 17.87 -28.45
CA PHE A 18 8.84 19.04 -27.74
C PHE A 18 8.26 19.16 -26.31
N LEU A 19 6.96 18.94 -26.16
CA LEU A 19 6.30 18.92 -24.84
C LEU A 19 6.85 17.80 -23.94
N ASN A 20 7.06 16.61 -24.50
CA ASN A 20 7.68 15.50 -23.77
C ASN A 20 9.08 15.84 -23.27
N LEU A 21 9.90 16.52 -24.09
CA LEU A 21 11.24 16.93 -23.68
C LEU A 21 11.21 17.96 -22.53
N GLN A 22 10.28 18.92 -22.56
CA GLN A 22 10.14 19.90 -21.48
C GLN A 22 9.66 19.29 -20.16
N ILE A 23 8.73 18.32 -20.20
CA ILE A 23 8.23 17.65 -19.00
C ILE A 23 9.33 16.80 -18.35
N VAL A 24 10.20 16.18 -19.16
CA VAL A 24 11.34 15.40 -18.65
C VAL A 24 12.38 16.30 -18.00
N GLU A 25 12.70 17.45 -18.58
CA GLU A 25 13.65 18.43 -18.03
C GLU A 25 13.16 19.04 -16.69
N GLU A 26 11.87 19.35 -16.59
CA GLU A 26 11.27 20.00 -15.41
C GLU A 26 10.69 19.00 -14.39
N LYS A 27 10.96 17.70 -14.59
CA LYS A 27 10.39 16.60 -13.79
C LYS A 27 10.66 16.78 -12.29
N GLU A 28 11.86 17.22 -11.91
CA GLU A 28 12.25 17.42 -10.51
C GLU A 28 11.44 18.52 -9.83
N VAL A 29 11.23 19.64 -10.54
CA VAL A 29 10.46 20.78 -10.05
C VAL A 29 8.99 20.39 -9.90
N LEU A 30 8.44 19.69 -10.89
CA LEU A 30 7.06 19.20 -10.84
C LEU A 30 6.85 18.22 -9.69
N ALA A 31 7.76 17.25 -9.49
CA ALA A 31 7.70 16.32 -8.37
C ALA A 31 7.73 17.05 -7.02
N LEU A 32 8.60 18.06 -6.88
CA LEU A 32 8.70 18.88 -5.67
C LEU A 32 7.40 19.66 -5.38
N LEU A 33 6.85 20.37 -6.38
CA LEU A 33 5.65 21.19 -6.21
C LEU A 33 4.39 20.36 -5.96
N THR A 34 4.33 19.15 -6.52
CA THR A 34 3.18 18.24 -6.40
C THR A 34 3.35 17.23 -5.25
N ARG A 35 4.52 17.20 -4.59
CA ARG A 35 4.90 16.22 -3.56
C ARG A 35 4.84 14.78 -4.03
N LEU A 36 5.05 14.55 -5.33
CA LEU A 36 5.18 13.22 -5.90
C LEU A 36 6.60 12.70 -5.68
N ASP A 37 6.74 11.39 -5.49
CA ASP A 37 8.06 10.75 -5.44
C ASP A 37 8.68 10.75 -6.85
N LEU A 38 9.81 11.43 -6.99
CA LEU A 38 10.54 11.58 -8.24
C LEU A 38 10.89 10.23 -8.90
N HIS A 39 11.13 9.19 -8.10
CA HIS A 39 11.48 7.86 -8.59
C HIS A 39 10.28 7.06 -9.09
N ASN A 40 9.07 7.36 -8.59
CA ASN A 40 7.86 6.61 -8.90
C ASN A 40 6.95 7.33 -9.92
N VAL A 41 7.33 8.53 -10.36
CA VAL A 41 6.64 9.21 -11.46
C VAL A 41 7.29 8.83 -12.79
N HIS A 42 6.50 8.22 -13.67
CA HIS A 42 6.90 7.86 -15.02
C HIS A 42 6.00 8.54 -16.05
N PHE A 43 6.61 9.26 -16.98
CA PHE A 43 5.91 9.81 -18.14
C PHE A 43 6.10 8.84 -19.31
N ALA A 44 5.00 8.40 -19.91
CA ALA A 44 4.99 7.43 -20.99
C ALA A 44 3.98 7.83 -22.06
N ASN A 45 4.25 7.43 -23.31
CA ASN A 45 3.35 7.66 -24.45
C ASN A 45 2.31 6.55 -24.63
N SER A 46 2.23 5.61 -23.68
CA SER A 46 1.30 4.49 -23.68
C SER A 46 0.91 4.13 -22.25
N PRO A 47 -0.28 3.55 -22.04
CA PRO A 47 -0.68 3.05 -20.74
C PRO A 47 0.31 2.03 -20.16
N PRO A 48 0.46 1.94 -18.83
CA PRO A 48 1.29 0.92 -18.19
C PRO A 48 0.69 -0.48 -18.34
N GLY A 49 1.49 -1.54 -18.20
CA GLY A 49 1.00 -2.92 -18.37
C GLY A 49 -0.03 -3.38 -17.32
N ASN A 50 -0.12 -2.68 -16.18
CA ASN A 50 -0.99 -2.99 -15.04
C ASN A 50 -2.17 -2.00 -14.91
N VAL A 51 -2.77 -1.59 -16.04
CA VAL A 51 -3.94 -0.68 -16.04
C VAL A 51 -5.09 -1.18 -15.16
N ASP A 52 -5.36 -2.48 -15.13
CA ASP A 52 -6.46 -3.09 -14.35
C ASP A 52 -6.26 -2.98 -12.83
N GLN A 53 -5.05 -2.65 -12.39
CA GLN A 53 -4.67 -2.51 -10.97
C GLN A 53 -4.40 -1.06 -10.58
N SER A 54 -4.77 -0.12 -11.44
CA SER A 54 -4.49 1.31 -11.27
C SER A 54 -5.77 2.12 -11.24
N VAL A 55 -5.78 3.23 -10.50
CA VAL A 55 -6.77 4.28 -10.72
C VAL A 55 -6.37 5.05 -11.98
N HIS A 56 -7.25 5.06 -12.97
CA HIS A 56 -7.04 5.78 -14.22
C HIS A 56 -7.82 7.10 -14.21
N LEU A 57 -7.13 8.20 -14.52
CA LEU A 57 -7.67 9.53 -14.67
C LEU A 57 -7.34 10.08 -16.06
N VAL A 58 -8.35 10.56 -16.79
CA VAL A 58 -8.16 11.37 -18.01
C VAL A 58 -8.17 12.84 -17.59
N ALA A 59 -7.01 13.48 -17.60
CA ALA A 59 -6.85 14.87 -17.14
C ALA A 59 -7.10 15.91 -18.25
N GLY A 60 -7.02 15.50 -19.52
CA GLY A 60 -7.26 16.34 -20.68
C GLY A 60 -7.09 15.56 -21.98
N GLU A 61 -7.26 16.22 -23.12
CA GLU A 61 -7.07 15.59 -24.42
C GLU A 61 -5.63 15.07 -24.57
N GLY A 62 -5.48 13.75 -24.66
CA GLY A 62 -4.19 13.08 -24.75
C GLY A 62 -3.35 13.05 -23.46
N LEU A 63 -3.91 13.45 -22.31
CA LEU A 63 -3.24 13.39 -21.01
C LEU A 63 -3.99 12.45 -20.06
N GLU A 64 -3.35 11.31 -19.81
CA GLU A 64 -3.85 10.27 -18.91
C GLU A 64 -2.88 10.07 -17.74
N ALA A 65 -3.41 9.77 -16.56
CA ALA A 65 -2.64 9.47 -15.36
C ALA A 65 -3.11 8.15 -14.76
N TYR A 66 -2.13 7.32 -14.38
CA TYR A 66 -2.35 6.00 -13.80
C TYR A 66 -1.67 5.95 -12.44
N LEU A 67 -2.44 5.65 -11.38
CA LEU A 67 -1.93 5.49 -10.02
C LEU A 67 -2.05 4.01 -9.61
N PRO A 68 -0.94 3.25 -9.60
CA PRO A 68 -0.93 1.87 -9.14
C PRO A 68 -1.41 1.77 -7.69
N LEU A 69 -2.45 0.97 -7.45
CA LEU A 69 -3.01 0.82 -6.09
C LEU A 69 -2.12 -0.06 -5.20
N ALA A 70 -1.32 -0.93 -5.80
CA ALA A 70 -0.41 -1.84 -5.10
C ALA A 70 0.65 -1.09 -4.28
N ASP A 71 1.07 0.09 -4.75
CA ASP A 71 2.16 0.88 -4.14
C ASP A 71 1.66 1.94 -3.15
N MET A 72 0.33 2.12 -3.02
CA MET A 72 -0.26 3.12 -2.12
C MET A 72 -0.32 2.68 -0.65
N VAL A 73 -0.19 1.38 -0.38
CA VAL A 73 -0.28 0.83 0.98
C VAL A 73 1.04 0.18 1.35
N ASP A 74 1.72 0.73 2.36
CA ASP A 74 2.88 0.06 2.95
C ASP A 74 2.42 -1.20 3.69
N ILE A 75 2.45 -2.33 2.98
CA ILE A 75 2.08 -3.65 3.50
C ILE A 75 2.97 -4.03 4.69
N SER A 76 4.25 -3.65 4.67
CA SER A 76 5.19 -3.96 5.75
C SER A 76 4.81 -3.21 7.04
N ALA A 77 4.54 -1.90 6.94
CA ALA A 77 4.07 -1.11 8.07
C ALA A 77 2.71 -1.60 8.59
N GLU A 78 1.80 -1.99 7.70
CA GLU A 78 0.49 -2.52 8.09
C GLU A 78 0.61 -3.87 8.81
N VAL A 79 1.46 -4.78 8.31
CA VAL A 79 1.76 -6.06 8.98
C VAL A 79 2.36 -5.83 10.36
N GLN A 80 3.29 -4.88 10.51
CA GLN A 80 3.87 -4.54 11.81
C GLN A 80 2.81 -3.99 12.78
N ARG A 81 1.97 -3.06 12.31
CA ARG A 81 0.89 -2.47 13.10
C ARG A 81 -0.10 -3.52 13.58
N LEU A 82 -0.55 -4.40 12.67
CA LEU A 82 -1.48 -5.47 12.98
C LEU A 82 -0.86 -6.51 13.92
N SER A 83 0.41 -6.89 13.72
CA SER A 83 1.12 -7.83 14.60
C SER A 83 1.22 -7.29 16.03
N LYS A 84 1.56 -6.01 16.19
CA LYS A 84 1.60 -5.36 17.52
C LYS A 84 0.24 -5.32 18.19
N ARG A 85 -0.83 -5.05 17.42
CA ARG A 85 -2.21 -5.09 17.92
C ARG A 85 -2.60 -6.51 18.33
N LEU A 86 -2.25 -7.51 17.53
CA LEU A 86 -2.51 -8.92 17.82
C LEU A 86 -1.86 -9.35 19.13
N THR A 87 -0.59 -8.99 19.38
CA THR A 87 0.08 -9.30 20.64
C THR A 87 -0.67 -8.74 21.85
N LYS A 88 -1.14 -7.49 21.78
CA LYS A 88 -1.93 -6.89 22.87
C LYS A 88 -3.25 -7.62 23.10
N MET A 89 -3.94 -8.01 22.02
CA MET A 89 -5.19 -8.75 22.12
C MET A 89 -5.00 -10.14 22.72
N LYS A 90 -3.90 -10.83 22.36
CA LYS A 90 -3.55 -12.13 22.96
C LYS A 90 -3.28 -12.01 24.47
N ILE A 91 -2.53 -11.00 24.90
CA ILE A 91 -2.30 -10.75 26.33
C ILE A 91 -3.62 -10.52 27.09
N GLU A 92 -4.54 -9.74 26.52
CA GLU A 92 -5.86 -9.51 27.11
C GLU A 92 -6.68 -10.80 27.21
N TYR A 93 -6.72 -11.57 26.13
CA TYR A 93 -7.39 -12.88 26.07
C TYR A 93 -6.82 -13.85 27.10
N ASP A 94 -5.49 -13.97 27.18
CA ASP A 94 -4.80 -14.83 28.15
C ASP A 94 -5.16 -14.43 29.59
N GLY A 95 -5.32 -13.13 29.85
CA GLY A 95 -5.82 -12.63 31.14
C GLY A 95 -7.24 -13.10 31.47
N PHE A 96 -8.16 -13.14 30.50
CA PHE A 96 -9.50 -13.68 30.70
C PHE A 96 -9.46 -15.20 30.93
N ILE A 97 -8.68 -15.93 30.14
CA ILE A 97 -8.53 -17.38 30.29
C ILE A 97 -7.90 -17.75 31.64
N ALA A 98 -6.88 -17.02 32.10
CA ALA A 98 -6.26 -17.24 33.41
C ALA A 98 -7.25 -17.02 34.57
N ARG A 99 -8.18 -16.06 34.43
CA ARG A 99 -9.26 -15.86 35.42
C ARG A 99 -10.25 -17.02 35.37
N LEU A 100 -10.69 -17.42 34.19
CA LEU A 100 -11.67 -18.49 34.00
C LEU A 100 -11.13 -19.88 34.36
N SER A 101 -9.81 -20.09 34.33
CA SER A 101 -9.16 -21.33 34.76
C SER A 101 -8.91 -21.40 36.26
N SER A 102 -9.03 -20.28 36.99
CA SER A 102 -8.85 -20.23 38.44
C SER A 102 -10.11 -20.72 39.16
N PRO A 103 -10.07 -21.85 39.91
CA PRO A 103 -11.23 -22.35 40.65
C PRO A 103 -11.74 -21.33 41.66
N SER A 104 -10.84 -20.59 42.32
CA SER A 104 -11.22 -19.55 43.28
C SER A 104 -11.97 -18.39 42.64
N PHE A 105 -11.81 -18.12 41.34
CA PHE A 105 -12.59 -17.10 40.64
C PHE A 105 -13.95 -17.67 40.24
N VAL A 106 -13.97 -18.87 39.64
CA VAL A 106 -15.20 -19.51 39.16
C VAL A 106 -16.18 -19.83 40.30
N GLU A 107 -15.68 -20.25 41.45
CA GLU A 107 -16.51 -20.65 42.60
C GLU A 107 -16.94 -19.49 43.49
N LYS A 108 -16.13 -18.42 43.60
CA LYS A 108 -16.38 -17.30 44.54
C LYS A 108 -16.95 -16.06 43.88
N ALA A 109 -16.76 -15.86 42.58
CA ALA A 109 -17.30 -14.69 41.90
C ALA A 109 -18.79 -14.89 41.61
N PRO A 110 -19.60 -13.81 41.62
CA PRO A 110 -20.99 -13.88 41.18
C PRO A 110 -21.10 -14.42 39.74
N GLU A 111 -22.15 -15.19 39.47
CA GLU A 111 -22.36 -15.84 38.17
C GLU A 111 -22.36 -14.84 37.01
N ASP A 112 -22.98 -13.67 37.19
CA ASP A 112 -23.00 -12.60 36.18
C ASP A 112 -21.59 -12.09 35.82
N ILE A 113 -20.68 -12.06 36.78
CA ILE A 113 -19.29 -11.65 36.56
C ILE A 113 -18.52 -12.73 35.81
N VAL A 114 -18.73 -14.00 36.15
CA VAL A 114 -18.11 -15.13 35.45
C VAL A 114 -18.61 -15.19 33.99
N ARG A 115 -19.91 -15.02 33.78
CA ARG A 115 -20.52 -14.95 32.44
C ARG A 115 -19.95 -13.80 31.63
N GLY A 116 -19.87 -12.60 32.19
CA GLY A 116 -19.30 -11.44 31.49
C GLY A 116 -17.82 -11.61 31.12
N VAL A 117 -17.01 -12.30 31.93
CA VAL A 117 -15.61 -12.61 31.58
C VAL A 117 -15.54 -13.64 30.45
N ARG A 118 -16.44 -14.65 30.45
CA ARG A 118 -16.53 -15.65 29.38
C ARG A 118 -16.94 -15.03 28.05
N GLU A 119 -17.92 -14.14 28.06
CA GLU A 119 -18.35 -13.38 26.86
C GLU A 119 -17.19 -12.55 26.30
N LYS A 120 -16.48 -11.81 27.17
CA LYS A 120 -15.29 -11.04 26.76
C LYS A 120 -14.17 -11.92 26.19
N ALA A 121 -13.97 -13.12 26.73
CA ALA A 121 -12.98 -14.06 26.21
C ALA A 121 -13.35 -14.53 24.79
N GLU A 122 -14.61 -14.86 24.53
CA GLU A 122 -15.06 -15.26 23.19
C GLU A 122 -14.97 -14.10 22.20
N GLU A 123 -15.41 -12.90 22.56
CA GLU A 123 -15.24 -11.73 21.69
C GLU A 123 -13.77 -11.44 21.37
N ALA A 124 -12.88 -11.55 22.36
CA ALA A 124 -11.45 -11.34 22.17
C ALA A 124 -10.88 -12.40 21.22
N LYS A 125 -11.27 -13.67 21.38
CA LYS A 125 -10.87 -14.79 20.53
C LYS A 125 -11.31 -14.61 19.08
N GLU A 126 -12.55 -14.18 18.84
CA GLU A 126 -13.04 -13.90 17.48
C GLU A 126 -12.25 -12.77 16.80
N LYS A 127 -12.01 -11.68 17.54
CA LYS A 127 -11.22 -10.55 17.03
C LYS A 127 -9.76 -10.95 16.73
N ILE A 128 -9.16 -11.81 17.58
CA ILE A 128 -7.83 -12.39 17.36
C ILE A 128 -7.82 -13.19 16.05
N ALA A 129 -8.77 -14.11 15.87
CA ALA A 129 -8.84 -14.97 14.69
C ALA A 129 -9.00 -14.14 13.39
N LEU A 130 -9.83 -13.10 13.40
CA LEU A 130 -9.99 -12.21 12.25
C LEU A 130 -8.68 -11.45 11.93
N THR A 131 -7.97 -11.00 12.96
CA THR A 131 -6.69 -10.29 12.81
C THR A 131 -5.60 -11.22 12.27
N GLU A 132 -5.54 -12.46 12.76
CA GLU A 132 -4.62 -13.50 12.26
C GLU A 132 -4.90 -13.85 10.80
N LYS A 133 -6.18 -14.00 10.43
CA LYS A 133 -6.58 -14.22 9.04
C LYS A 133 -6.12 -13.07 8.14
N ARG A 134 -6.28 -11.82 8.58
CA ARG A 134 -5.82 -10.64 7.82
C ARG A 134 -4.31 -10.63 7.67
N LEU A 135 -3.56 -10.91 8.74
CA LEU A 135 -2.10 -11.00 8.69
C LEU A 135 -1.61 -12.10 7.75
N SER A 136 -2.27 -13.27 7.75
CA SER A 136 -1.95 -14.36 6.83
C SER A 136 -2.17 -13.97 5.37
N LEU A 137 -3.29 -13.31 5.07
CA LEU A 137 -3.55 -12.79 3.71
C LEU A 137 -2.47 -11.81 3.28
N LEU A 138 -2.12 -10.84 4.13
CA LEU A 138 -1.09 -9.83 3.83
C LEU A 138 0.31 -10.45 3.66
N GLY A 139 0.65 -11.46 4.47
CA GLY A 139 1.92 -12.18 4.35
C GLY A 139 2.04 -13.00 3.06
N SER A 140 0.91 -13.47 2.49
CA SER A 140 0.89 -14.17 1.21
C SER A 140 0.98 -13.25 -0.02
N THR A 141 0.72 -11.95 0.17
CA THR A 141 0.72 -10.94 -0.90
C THR A 141 2.01 -10.12 -0.98
N VAL A 142 2.97 -10.32 -0.07
CA VAL A 142 4.29 -9.70 -0.19
C VAL A 142 5.05 -10.44 -1.30
N PRO A 143 5.41 -9.79 -2.42
CA PRO A 143 6.34 -10.39 -3.36
C PRO A 143 7.66 -10.57 -2.61
N VAL A 144 8.17 -11.80 -2.60
CA VAL A 144 9.56 -12.05 -2.19
C VAL A 144 10.43 -11.14 -3.07
N PRO A 145 11.26 -10.24 -2.51
CA PRO A 145 12.18 -9.48 -3.33
C PRO A 145 13.14 -10.50 -3.95
N ASP A 146 13.11 -10.60 -5.29
CA ASP A 146 14.06 -11.41 -6.02
C ASP A 146 15.49 -10.99 -5.61
N CYS A 147 16.29 -12.00 -5.24
CA CYS A 147 17.68 -11.87 -4.82
C CYS A 147 18.58 -11.17 -5.84
#